data_AF-A0A5K1BF57-F1
#
_entry.id   AF-A0A5K1BF57-F1
#
_cell.length_a   1.000
_cell.length_b   1.000
_cell.length_c   1.000
_cell.angle_alpha   90.00
_cell.angle_beta   90.00
_cell.angle_gamma   90.00
#
_symmetry.space_group_name_H-M   'P 1'
#
loop_
_entity.id
_entity.type
_entity.pdbx_description
1 polymer ?
#
loop_
_entity_poly.entity_id
_entity_poly.type
_entity_poly.pdbx_seq_one_letter_code
_entity_poly.pdbx_strand_id
1 'polypeptide(L)' 'VWPESQSFNDEGLGPIPTKWKGLCQNETDTNGIRCN' A
#
# COMPACT_ATOMS: atom_id res chain seq x y z
N VAL A 1 9.72 0.32 5.26
CA VAL A 1 9.08 1.44 4.52
C VAL A 1 8.34 2.29 5.54
N TRP A 2 8.17 3.59 5.28
CA TRP A 2 7.30 4.49 6.06
C TRP A 2 6.09 4.85 5.18
N PRO A 3 5.01 4.05 5.20
CA PRO A 3 3.85 4.24 4.33
C PRO A 3 3.20 5.62 4.44
N GLU A 4 3.38 6.29 5.58
CA GLU A 4 2.88 7.63 5.86
C GLU A 4 3.70 8.76 5.22
N SER A 5 4.91 8.46 4.72
CA SER A 5 5.75 9.46 4.09
C SER A 5 5.17 9.87 2.73
N GLN A 6 5.17 11.17 2.43
CA GLN A 6 4.68 11.72 1.15
C GLN A 6 5.38 11.10 -0.07
N SER A 7 6.60 10.59 0.11
CA SER A 7 7.33 9.88 -0.95
C SER A 7 6.64 8.59 -1.42
N PHE A 8 5.74 8.03 -0.61
CA PHE A 8 4.98 6.81 -0.92
C PHE A 8 3.47 7.08 -1.06
N ASN A 9 3.07 8.34 -1.29
CA ASN A 9 1.69 8.68 -1.64
C ASN A 9 1.39 8.28 -3.09
N ASP A 10 0.24 7.66 -3.33
CA ASP A 10 -0.25 7.21 -4.64
C ASP A 10 -1.14 8.23 -5.34
N GLU A 11 -1.29 9.45 -4.79
CA GLU A 11 -2.05 10.52 -5.42
C GLU A 11 -1.55 10.81 -6.84
N GLY A 12 -2.45 10.69 -7.82
CA GLY A 12 -2.14 10.85 -9.24
C GLY A 12 -1.64 9.58 -9.95
N LEU A 13 -1.46 8.48 -9.22
CA LEU A 13 -1.23 7.16 -9.81
C LEU A 13 -2.55 6.56 -10.30
N GLY A 14 -2.47 5.77 -11.37
CA GLY A 14 -3.59 5.00 -11.88
C GLY A 14 -3.92 3.80 -10.97
N PRO A 15 -5.00 3.07 -11.28
CA PRO A 15 -5.37 1.89 -10.50
C PRO A 15 -4.30 0.79 -10.57
N ILE A 16 -4.20 -0.01 -9.52
CA ILE A 16 -3.31 -1.17 -9.45
C ILE A 16 -3.59 -2.10 -10.66
N PRO A 17 -2.55 -2.53 -11.41
CA PRO A 17 -2.73 -3.38 -12.56
C PRO A 17 -3.43 -4.71 -12.21
N THR A 18 -4.38 -5.15 -13.04
CA THR A 18 -5.15 -6.39 -12.82
C THR A 18 -4.31 -7.68 -12.82
N LYS A 19 -3.11 -7.63 -13.39
CA LYS A 19 -2.14 -8.73 -13.38
C LYS A 19 -1.29 -8.78 -12.10
N TRP A 20 -1.36 -7.78 -11.24
CA TRP A 20 -0.63 -7.74 -9.97
C TRP A 20 -1.17 -8.82 -9.02
N LYS A 21 -0.25 -9.59 -8.42
CA LYS A 21 -0.57 -10.70 -7.50
C LYS A 21 0.19 -10.57 -6.17
N GLY A 22 0.77 -9.41 -5.91
CA GLY A 22 1.43 -9.15 -4.64
C GLY A 22 0.41 -9.09 -3.50
N LEU A 23 0.86 -9.43 -2.29
CA LEU A 23 0.04 -9.40 -1.08
C LEU A 23 0.52 -8.27 -0.17
N CYS A 24 -0.42 -7.58 0.47
CA CYS A 24 -0.12 -6.67 1.57
C CYS A 24 -0.23 -7.46 2.88
N GLN A 25 0.90 -7.77 3.52
CA GLN A 25 0.89 -8.60 4.73
C GLN A 25 0.58 -7.74 5.95
N ASN A 26 -0.63 -7.86 6.50
CA ASN A 26 -1.12 -7.10 7.66
C ASN A 26 -1.90 -7.99 8.63
N GLU A 27 -1.29 -9.07 9.12
CA GLU A 27 -2.08 -10.12 9.77
C GLU A 27 -2.53 -9.83 11.22
N THR A 28 -2.07 -8.77 11.91
CA THR A 28 -2.33 -8.70 13.37
C THR A 28 -2.49 -7.34 14.04
N ASP A 29 -2.43 -6.19 13.35
CA ASP A 29 -2.50 -4.89 14.07
C ASP A 29 -3.62 -3.99 13.54
N THR A 30 -4.45 -3.48 14.45
CA THR A 30 -5.37 -2.37 14.22
C THR A 30 -4.65 -1.10 13.71
N ASN A 31 -3.31 -1.06 13.80
CA ASN A 31 -2.40 -0.06 13.23
C ASN A 31 -1.54 -0.58 12.05
N GLY A 32 -1.99 -1.64 11.34
CA GLY A 32 -1.20 -2.29 10.27
C GLY A 32 -0.78 -1.39 9.11
N ILE A 33 0.26 -1.81 8.38
CA ILE A 33 0.85 -1.06 7.25
C ILE A 33 -0.11 -1.00 6.07
N ARG A 34 -0.77 0.13 5.85
CA ARG A 34 -1.64 0.29 4.67
C ARG A 34 -0.83 0.25 3.38
N CYS A 35 -1.16 -0.66 2.48
CA CYS A 35 -0.74 -0.60 1.09
C CYS A 35 -1.79 0.16 0.28
N ASN A 36 -1.33 1.03 -0.61
CA ASN A 36 -2.12 1.84 -1.53
C ASN A 36 -1.73 1.51 -2.98
#